data_AF-A0A3S9MZ18-F1
#
_entry.id   AF-A0A3S9MZ18-F1
#
_cell.length_a   1.000
_cell.length_b   1.000
_cell.length_c   1.000
_cell.angle_alpha   90.00
_cell.angle_beta   90.00
_cell.angle_gamma   90.00
#
_symmetry.space_group_name_H-M   'P 1'
#
loop_
_entity.id
_entity.type
_entity.pdbx_description
1 polymer ?
#
loop_
_entity_poly.entity_id
_entity_poly.type
_entity_poly.pdbx_seq_one_letter_code
_entity_poly.pdbx_strand_id
1 'polypeptide(L)'
;MTNQTDGKLLALLAYASALFLYLHLVIFLAFLGTFILLNMGRNREFVAFHHRQMFGIGLIAILVNSLANVVPNGWIALLFITGVVMIAAIGFLAAIKNLKTPLPYIGEKFQQWFKFIQ
;
A
#
# COMPACT_ATOMS: atom_id res chain seq x y z
N MET A 1 -16.67 29.75 26.93
CA MET A 1 -17.01 28.42 26.36
C MET A 1 -16.47 28.22 24.93
N THR A 2 -15.91 29.24 24.28
CA THR A 2 -15.33 29.16 22.92
C THR A 2 -13.99 28.42 22.84
N ASN A 3 -13.12 28.60 23.85
CA ASN A 3 -11.75 28.06 23.86
C ASN A 3 -11.65 26.52 23.85
N GLN A 4 -12.62 25.82 24.46
CA GLN A 4 -12.61 24.35 24.51
C GLN A 4 -12.99 23.72 23.15
N THR A 5 -13.79 24.43 22.36
CA THR A 5 -14.25 23.98 21.04
C THR A 5 -13.14 24.15 20.01
N ASP A 6 -12.41 25.26 20.08
CA ASP A 6 -11.26 25.54 19.22
C ASP A 6 -10.11 24.56 19.50
N GLY A 7 -9.89 24.22 20.78
CA GLY A 7 -8.90 23.21 21.18
C GLY A 7 -9.19 21.80 20.65
N LYS A 8 -10.46 21.39 20.55
CA LYS A 8 -10.85 20.10 19.96
C LYS A 8 -10.62 20.07 18.44
N LEU A 9 -10.91 21.18 17.75
CA LEU A 9 -10.71 21.30 16.32
C LEU A 9 -9.21 21.22 15.96
N LEU A 10 -8.37 21.93 16.70
CA LEU A 10 -6.91 21.88 16.56
C LEU A 10 -6.35 20.47 16.83
N ALA A 11 -6.86 19.77 17.85
CA ALA A 11 -6.46 18.39 18.12
C ALA A 11 -6.85 17.45 16.97
N LEU A 12 -8.06 17.57 16.42
CA LEU A 12 -8.52 16.79 15.27
C LEU A 12 -7.68 17.04 14.01
N LEU A 13 -7.32 18.30 13.75
CA LEU A 13 -6.43 18.65 12.65
C LEU A 13 -5.01 18.07 12.84
N ALA A 14 -4.50 18.04 14.07
CA ALA A 14 -3.21 17.44 14.41
C ALA A 14 -3.19 15.90 14.21
N TYR A 15 -4.30 15.19 14.50
CA TYR A 15 -4.41 13.75 14.21
C TYR A 15 -4.57 13.47 12.72
N ALA A 16 -5.30 14.32 11.99
CA ALA A 16 -5.47 14.19 10.55
C ALA A 16 -4.15 14.41 9.78
N SER A 17 -3.31 15.36 10.21
CA SER A 17 -1.97 15.57 9.63
C SER A 17 -0.99 14.44 9.98
N ALA A 18 -1.09 13.88 11.18
CA ALA A 18 -0.32 12.70 11.59
C ALA A 18 -0.62 11.45 10.72
N LEU A 19 -1.86 11.27 10.27
CA LEU A 19 -2.23 10.21 9.31
C LEU A 19 -1.62 10.43 7.91
N PHE A 20 -1.41 11.67 7.49
CA PHE A 20 -0.81 12.02 6.20
C PHE A 20 0.69 11.68 6.12
N LEU A 21 1.39 11.69 7.27
CA LEU A 21 2.80 11.25 7.40
C LEU A 21 2.99 9.75 7.09
N TYR A 22 1.97 8.90 7.31
CA TYR A 22 2.04 7.47 7.02
C TYR A 22 2.05 7.15 5.52
N LEU A 23 1.43 7.99 4.68
CA LEU A 23 1.43 7.79 3.24
C LEU A 23 2.85 7.88 2.66
N HIS A 24 3.64 8.83 3.15
CA HIS A 24 5.03 9.01 2.75
C HIS A 24 5.91 7.86 3.26
N LEU A 25 5.64 7.37 4.47
CA LEU A 25 6.33 6.21 5.04
C LEU A 25 6.10 4.94 4.23
N VAL A 26 4.87 4.68 3.76
CA VAL A 26 4.53 3.52 2.93
C VAL A 26 5.19 3.60 1.55
N ILE A 27 5.19 4.79 0.93
CA ILE A 27 5.89 5.03 -0.35
C ILE A 27 7.40 4.85 -0.18
N PHE A 28 7.97 5.40 0.91
CA PHE A 28 9.38 5.25 1.25
C PHE A 28 9.75 3.78 1.48
N LEU A 29 8.95 3.01 2.22
CA LEU A 29 9.17 1.58 2.44
C LEU A 29 9.07 0.76 1.15
N ALA A 30 8.17 1.12 0.23
CA ALA A 30 8.05 0.45 -1.07
C ALA A 30 9.27 0.71 -1.97
N PHE A 31 9.76 1.96 -2.01
CA PHE A 31 10.98 2.31 -2.73
C PHE A 31 12.23 1.70 -2.08
N LEU A 32 12.33 1.72 -0.75
CA LEU A 32 13.43 1.14 0.01
C LEU A 32 13.49 -0.38 -0.16
N GLY A 33 12.34 -1.06 -0.15
CA GLY A 33 12.24 -2.50 -0.42
C GLY A 33 12.70 -2.85 -1.85
N THR A 34 12.25 -2.09 -2.85
CA THR A 34 12.69 -2.25 -4.25
C THR A 34 14.21 -2.08 -4.38
N PHE A 35 14.77 -1.05 -3.75
CA PHE A 35 16.21 -0.76 -3.79
C PHE A 35 17.05 -1.85 -3.11
N ILE A 36 16.59 -2.38 -1.97
CA ILE A 36 17.29 -3.46 -1.24
C ILE A 36 17.22 -4.79 -2.02
N LEU A 37 16.07 -5.14 -2.62
CA LEU A 37 15.94 -6.36 -3.43
C LEU A 37 16.81 -6.33 -4.70
N LEU A 38 17.02 -5.16 -5.30
CA LEU A 38 17.84 -5.02 -6.50
C LEU A 38 19.36 -5.10 -6.23
N ASN A 39 19.80 -4.77 -5.02
CA ASN A 39 21.23 -4.69 -4.67
C ASN A 39 21.81 -5.93 -3.98
N MET A 40 20.96 -6.82 -3.45
CA MET A 40 21.41 -8.08 -2.83
C MET A 40 21.21 -9.23 -3.82
N GLY A 41 22.28 -9.80 -4.37
CA GLY A 41 22.27 -10.90 -5.36
C GLY A 41 21.59 -12.21 -4.90
N ARG A 42 20.29 -12.17 -4.61
CA ARG A 42 19.46 -13.25 -4.08
C ARG A 42 18.35 -13.61 -5.05
N ASN A 43 18.02 -14.90 -5.00
CA ASN A 43 16.94 -15.65 -5.66
C ASN A 43 15.96 -14.81 -6.51
N ARG A 44 16.25 -14.71 -7.82
CA ARG A 44 15.46 -13.94 -8.80
C ARG A 44 13.97 -14.24 -8.73
N GLU A 45 13.62 -15.49 -8.47
CA GLU A 45 12.23 -15.92 -8.39
C GLU A 45 11.47 -15.32 -7.18
N PHE A 46 12.15 -15.14 -6.04
CA PHE A 46 11.57 -14.49 -4.85
C PHE A 46 11.36 -13.00 -5.08
N VAL A 47 12.35 -12.37 -5.72
CA VAL A 47 12.31 -10.95 -6.10
C VAL A 47 11.16 -10.70 -7.07
N ALA A 48 11.09 -11.48 -8.14
CA ALA A 48 10.04 -11.39 -9.16
C ALA A 48 8.65 -11.62 -8.56
N PHE A 49 8.51 -12.61 -7.67
CA PHE A 49 7.24 -12.89 -7.01
C PHE A 49 6.69 -11.66 -6.28
N HIS A 50 7.48 -11.07 -5.38
CA HIS A 50 7.06 -9.91 -4.58
C HIS A 50 6.94 -8.62 -5.39
N HIS A 51 7.74 -8.45 -6.44
CA HIS A 51 7.57 -7.35 -7.40
C HIS A 51 6.23 -7.45 -8.13
N ARG A 52 5.82 -8.62 -8.61
CA ARG A 52 4.50 -8.81 -9.23
C ARG A 52 3.36 -8.51 -8.27
N GLN A 53 3.48 -8.91 -7.00
CA GLN A 53 2.48 -8.59 -5.97
C GLN A 53 2.37 -7.07 -5.75
N MET A 54 3.51 -6.40 -5.51
CA MET A 54 3.54 -4.94 -5.26
C MET A 54 3.14 -4.11 -6.48
N PHE A 55 3.51 -4.55 -7.68
CA PHE A 55 3.07 -3.92 -8.92
C PHE A 55 1.55 -3.96 -9.07
N GLY A 56 0.92 -5.10 -8.78
CA GLY A 56 -0.53 -5.25 -8.76
C GLY A 56 -1.22 -4.35 -7.73
N ILE A 57 -0.70 -4.28 -6.51
CA ILE A 57 -1.19 -3.36 -5.47
C ILE A 57 -1.09 -1.91 -5.97
N GLY A 58 0.03 -1.53 -6.57
CA GLY A 58 0.25 -0.19 -7.13
C GLY A 58 -0.77 0.17 -8.20
N LEU A 59 -1.05 -0.73 -9.14
CA LEU A 59 -2.08 -0.53 -10.16
C LEU A 59 -3.48 -0.36 -9.55
N ILE A 60 -3.84 -1.16 -8.55
CA ILE A 60 -5.11 -1.00 -7.84
C ILE A 60 -5.16 0.36 -7.15
N ALA A 61 -4.09 0.77 -6.46
CA ALA A 61 -4.04 2.07 -5.79
C ALA A 61 -4.23 3.23 -6.77
N ILE A 62 -3.60 3.17 -7.95
CA ILE A 62 -3.76 4.17 -9.02
C ILE A 62 -5.21 4.19 -9.53
N LEU A 63 -5.82 3.02 -9.77
CA LEU A 63 -7.21 2.91 -10.22
C LEU A 63 -8.19 3.50 -9.19
N VAL A 64 -8.01 3.15 -7.91
CA VAL A 64 -8.82 3.67 -6.80
C VAL A 64 -8.69 5.19 -6.72
N ASN A 65 -7.46 5.72 -6.81
CA ASN A 65 -7.23 7.16 -6.77
C ASN A 65 -7.86 7.88 -7.97
N SER A 66 -7.74 7.31 -9.17
CA SER A 66 -8.33 7.88 -10.40
C SER A 66 -9.85 7.93 -10.34
N LEU A 67 -10.48 6.92 -9.73
CA LEU A 67 -11.93 6.83 -9.58
C LEU A 67 -12.47 7.60 -8.37
N ALA A 68 -11.61 8.04 -7.44
CA ALA A 68 -12.01 8.71 -6.22
C ALA A 68 -12.83 9.99 -6.47
N ASN A 69 -12.55 10.72 -7.56
CA ASN A 69 -13.26 11.93 -7.94
C ASN A 69 -14.67 11.69 -8.51
N VAL A 70 -14.95 10.46 -8.96
CA VAL A 70 -16.26 10.08 -9.53
C VAL A 70 -17.22 9.64 -8.42
N VAL A 71 -16.69 9.22 -7.27
CA VAL A 71 -17.49 8.74 -6.15
C VAL A 71 -17.93 9.93 -5.28
N PRO A 72 -19.25 10.21 -5.14
CA PRO A 72 -19.76 11.37 -4.39
C PRO A 72 -19.35 11.37 -2.90
N ASN A 73 -18.97 10.21 -2.39
CA ASN A 73 -18.77 9.92 -0.98
C ASN A 73 -17.30 9.57 -0.71
N GLY A 74 -16.51 10.56 -0.25
CA GLY A 74 -15.07 10.42 -0.02
C GLY A 74 -14.65 9.31 0.97
N TRP A 75 -15.58 8.83 1.82
CA TRP A 75 -15.33 7.70 2.72
C TRP A 75 -15.18 6.37 1.99
N ILE A 76 -15.75 6.22 0.79
CA ILE A 76 -15.61 4.99 -0.01
C ILE A 76 -14.17 4.84 -0.49
N ALA A 77 -13.56 5.93 -0.99
CA ALA A 77 -12.16 5.94 -1.38
C ALA A 77 -11.24 5.61 -0.19
N LEU A 78 -11.58 6.09 1.01
CA LEU A 78 -10.88 5.74 2.25
C LEU A 78 -10.97 4.24 2.56
N LEU A 79 -12.14 3.61 2.39
CA LEU A 79 -12.26 2.15 2.60
C LEU A 79 -11.41 1.36 1.61
N PHE A 80 -11.39 1.74 0.33
CA PHE A 80 -10.58 1.08 -0.68
C PHE A 80 -9.08 1.20 -0.38
N ILE A 81 -8.59 2.40 -0.05
CA ILE A 81 -7.17 2.59 0.26
C ILE A 81 -6.78 1.84 1.54
N THR A 82 -7.65 1.79 2.56
CA THR A 82 -7.41 0.95 3.75
C THR A 82 -7.31 -0.53 3.38
N GLY A 83 -8.16 -1.04 2.49
CA GLY A 83 -8.08 -2.41 1.98
C GLY A 83 -6.76 -2.70 1.27
N VAL A 84 -6.31 -1.79 0.41
CA VAL A 84 -5.03 -1.88 -0.29
C VAL A 84 -3.85 -1.94 0.69
N VAL A 85 -3.86 -1.09 1.73
CA VAL A 85 -2.83 -1.07 2.78
C VAL A 85 -2.81 -2.37 3.58
N MET A 86 -3.98 -2.92 3.94
CA MET A 86 -4.06 -4.19 4.65
C MET A 86 -3.49 -5.35 3.83
N ILE A 87 -3.82 -5.41 2.54
CA ILE A 87 -3.27 -6.42 1.63
C ILE A 87 -1.75 -6.26 1.49
N ALA A 88 -1.25 -5.04 1.37
CA ALA A 88 0.19 -4.76 1.33
C ALA A 88 0.90 -5.23 2.62
N ALA A 89 0.29 -5.03 3.79
CA ALA A 89 0.84 -5.51 5.06
C ALA A 89 0.95 -7.04 5.11
N ILE A 90 -0.01 -7.78 4.55
CA ILE A 90 0.06 -9.26 4.45
C ILE A 90 1.24 -9.67 3.56
N GLY A 91 1.40 -9.04 2.39
CA GLY A 91 2.53 -9.30 1.49
C GLY A 91 3.88 -9.00 2.15
N PHE A 92 3.96 -7.90 2.88
CA PHE A 92 5.15 -7.51 3.65
C PHE A 92 5.51 -8.52 4.74
N LEU A 93 4.52 -8.98 5.53
CA LEU A 93 4.73 -10.02 6.53
C LEU A 93 5.21 -11.34 5.91
N ALA A 94 4.68 -11.73 4.74
CA ALA A 94 5.15 -12.90 4.01
C ALA A 94 6.60 -12.72 3.53
N ALA A 95 6.96 -11.54 3.02
CA ALA A 95 8.32 -11.23 2.58
C ALA A 95 9.35 -11.31 3.73
N ILE A 96 9.04 -10.75 4.90
CA ILE A 96 9.90 -10.86 6.10
C ILE A 96 10.14 -12.33 6.47
N LYS A 97 9.12 -13.18 6.32
CA LYS A 97 9.20 -14.62 6.59
C LYS A 97 9.85 -15.42 5.45
N ASN A 98 10.37 -14.78 4.40
CA ASN A 98 10.88 -15.40 3.17
C ASN A 98 9.86 -16.34 2.49
N LEU A 99 8.57 -16.05 2.65
CA LEU A 99 7.48 -16.82 2.05
C LEU A 99 7.06 -16.21 0.71
N LYS A 100 6.68 -17.08 -0.23
CA LYS A 100 6.02 -16.72 -1.50
C LYS A 100 4.50 -16.94 -1.40
N THR A 101 3.88 -16.39 -0.36
CA THR A 101 2.43 -16.50 -0.17
C THR A 101 1.74 -15.43 -1.03
N PRO A 102 0.84 -15.81 -1.96
CA PRO A 102 0.11 -14.85 -2.76
C PRO A 102 -0.81 -14.03 -1.87
N LEU A 103 -0.99 -12.75 -2.24
CA LEU A 103 -1.98 -11.90 -1.61
C LEU A 103 -3.38 -12.52 -1.72
N PRO A 104 -4.22 -12.39 -0.67
CA PRO A 104 -5.56 -12.96 -0.70
C PRO A 104 -6.39 -12.39 -1.86
N TYR A 105 -7.31 -13.20 -2.38
CA TYR A 105 -8.24 -12.91 -3.48
C TYR A 105 -7.62 -12.72 -4.88
N ILE A 106 -6.50 -12.00 -5.01
CA ILE A 106 -5.97 -11.56 -6.31
C ILE A 106 -4.48 -11.85 -6.54
N GLY A 107 -3.74 -12.22 -5.50
CA GLY A 107 -2.29 -12.40 -5.60
C GLY A 107 -1.85 -13.48 -6.60
N GLU A 108 -2.63 -14.55 -6.80
CA GLU A 108 -2.34 -15.54 -7.84
C GLU A 108 -2.51 -14.96 -9.26
N LYS A 109 -3.51 -14.10 -9.45
CA LYS A 109 -3.74 -13.41 -10.74
C LYS A 109 -2.60 -12.45 -11.04
N PHE A 110 -2.07 -11.74 -10.05
CA PHE A 110 -0.87 -10.91 -10.24
C PHE A 110 0.33 -11.72 -10.74
N GLN A 111 0.53 -12.95 -10.24
CA GLN A 111 1.59 -13.82 -10.75
C GLN A 111 1.34 -14.26 -12.21
N GLN A 112 0.08 -14.38 -12.63
CA GLN A 112 -0.30 -14.77 -13.99
C GLN A 112 -0.24 -13.60 -14.99
N TRP A 113 -0.71 -12.41 -14.59
CA TRP A 113 -0.78 -11.23 -15.45
C TRP A 113 0.58 -10.56 -15.65
N PHE A 114 1.42 -10.53 -14.61
CA PHE A 114 2.67 -9.78 -14.64
C PHE A 114 3.90 -10.67 -14.89
N LYS A 115 3.75 -11.78 -15.63
CA LYS A 115 4.84 -12.74 -15.93
C LYS A 115 6.04 -12.12 -16.65
N PHE A 116 5.88 -10.94 -17.27
CA PHE A 116 6.98 -10.18 -17.87
C PHE A 116 7.99 -9.65 -16.83
N ILE A 117 7.63 -9.62 -15.54
CA ILE A 117 8.53 -9.29 -14.43
C ILE A 117 9.26 -10.59 -14.00
N GLN A 118 10.58 -10.62 -14.19
CA GLN A 118 11.48 -11.77 -13.97
C GLN A 118 12.45 -11.60 -12.80
#